data_AF-A0A840HG14-F1
#
_entry.id   AF-A0A840HG14-F1
#
_cell.length_a   1.000
_cell.length_b   1.000
_cell.length_c   1.000
_cell.angle_alpha   90.00
_cell.angle_beta   90.00
_cell.angle_gamma   90.00
#
_symmetry.space_group_name_H-M   'P 1'
#
loop_
_entity.id
_entity.type
_entity.pdbx_description
1 polymer ?
#
loop_
_entity_poly.entity_id
_entity_poly.type
_entity_poly.pdbx_seq_one_letter_code
_entity_poly.pdbx_strand_id
1 'polypeptide(L)'
;MRTRPVLLSGAVLAASAMSGLAAQASPICIKERTPFALSHDTVKWTMSIAPGAECIQGLRWSYMQIFKVSVVSGPSRGQLAVVGSGFRYSAEAEAPGTDKFTLLISGKNRRNAGTSTLEVEVNPQ
;
A
#
# COMPACT_ATOMS: atom_id res chain seq x y z
N MET A 1 20.48 -68.00 27.56
CA MET A 1 20.22 -68.23 26.12
C MET A 1 18.76 -67.83 25.88
N ARG A 2 18.33 -66.91 25.01
CA ARG A 2 18.92 -66.20 23.88
C ARG A 2 18.38 -64.75 23.91
N THR A 3 19.28 -63.80 23.72
CA THR A 3 19.00 -62.45 23.23
C THR A 3 18.54 -62.51 21.78
N ARG A 4 17.59 -61.66 21.38
CA ARG A 4 17.65 -60.96 20.08
C ARG A 4 16.74 -59.71 20.05
N PRO A 5 17.23 -58.60 19.47
CA PRO A 5 16.63 -57.28 19.53
C PRO A 5 15.68 -57.06 18.34
N VAL A 6 14.68 -56.19 18.48
CA VAL A 6 13.96 -55.66 17.31
C VAL A 6 13.81 -54.15 17.47
N LEU A 7 14.77 -53.48 16.82
CA LEU A 7 14.70 -52.23 16.06
C LEU A 7 13.69 -51.15 16.48
N LEU A 8 14.28 -50.05 16.93
CA LEU A 8 13.73 -48.70 16.91
C LEU A 8 13.13 -48.38 15.52
N SER A 9 11.92 -47.84 15.52
CA SER A 9 11.45 -46.98 14.44
C SER A 9 10.89 -45.71 15.08
N GLY A 10 11.79 -44.76 15.32
CA GLY A 10 11.42 -43.42 15.75
C GLY A 10 10.68 -42.73 14.62
N ALA A 11 9.37 -42.53 14.80
CA ALA A 11 8.61 -41.63 13.96
C ALA A 11 8.98 -40.19 14.35
N VAL A 12 9.87 -39.57 13.57
CA VAL A 12 10.13 -38.13 13.67
C VAL A 12 8.94 -37.41 13.05
N LEU A 13 7.99 -36.98 13.89
CA LEU A 13 6.98 -36.00 13.51
C LEU A 13 7.67 -34.64 13.38
N ALA A 14 8.09 -34.30 12.17
CA ALA A 14 8.51 -32.94 11.85
C ALA A 14 7.27 -32.03 11.90
N ALA A 15 7.03 -31.43 13.06
CA ALA A 15 6.03 -30.39 13.22
C ALA A 15 6.54 -29.12 12.52
N SER A 16 6.16 -28.92 11.26
CA SER A 16 6.38 -27.69 10.52
C SER A 16 5.61 -26.56 11.22
N ALA A 17 6.29 -25.81 12.10
CA ALA A 17 5.76 -24.57 12.62
C ALA A 17 5.66 -23.58 11.45
N MET A 18 4.47 -23.51 10.82
CA MET A 18 4.15 -22.42 9.91
C MET A 18 4.10 -21.15 10.75
N SER A 19 5.22 -20.44 10.83
CA SER A 19 5.28 -19.06 11.30
C SER A 19 4.35 -18.26 10.42
N GLY A 20 3.09 -18.11 10.84
CA GLY A 20 2.13 -17.27 10.14
C GLY A 20 2.71 -15.86 10.12
N LEU A 21 2.99 -15.32 8.94
CA LEU A 21 3.20 -13.88 8.80
C LEU A 21 1.94 -13.22 9.34
N ALA A 22 2.05 -12.57 10.50
CA ALA A 22 0.98 -11.74 11.00
C ALA A 22 0.73 -10.66 9.94
N ALA A 23 -0.44 -10.71 9.29
CA ALA A 23 -0.87 -9.66 8.39
C ALA A 23 -1.15 -8.42 9.24
N GLN A 24 -0.15 -7.55 9.33
CA GLN A 24 -0.30 -6.26 10.00
C GLN A 24 -1.03 -5.33 9.03
N ALA A 25 -2.19 -4.83 9.43
CA ALA A 25 -2.82 -3.74 8.70
C ALA A 25 -1.90 -2.52 8.81
N SER A 26 -1.48 -1.95 7.67
CA SER A 26 -0.76 -0.68 7.68
C SER A 26 -1.60 0.35 8.44
N PRO A 27 -1.05 1.04 9.46
CA PRO A 27 -1.75 2.15 10.10
C PRO A 27 -2.12 3.21 9.06
N ILE A 28 -3.17 4.00 9.35
CA ILE A 28 -3.62 5.06 8.45
C ILE A 28 -2.47 6.05 8.24
N CYS A 29 -1.89 6.03 7.04
CA CYS A 29 -0.79 6.88 6.63
C CYS A 29 -1.25 8.27 6.20
N ILE A 30 -2.46 8.40 5.63
CA ILE A 30 -2.99 9.68 5.14
C ILE A 30 -3.47 10.52 6.32
N LYS A 31 -2.90 11.74 6.46
CA LYS A 31 -3.30 12.71 7.48
C LYS A 31 -4.47 13.58 7.01
N GLU A 32 -4.40 14.04 5.78
CA GLU A 32 -5.41 14.91 5.19
C GLU A 32 -5.92 14.33 3.87
N ARG A 33 -7.23 14.06 3.80
CA ARG A 33 -7.90 13.46 2.64
C ARG A 33 -8.98 14.39 2.10
N THR A 34 -8.55 15.46 1.44
CA THR A 34 -9.46 16.38 0.75
C THR A 34 -10.14 15.67 -0.43
N PRO A 35 -11.48 15.78 -0.58
CA PRO A 35 -12.18 15.21 -1.73
C PRO A 35 -11.75 15.86 -3.05
N PHE A 36 -11.52 15.03 -4.08
CA PHE A 36 -11.44 15.50 -5.47
C PHE A 36 -12.78 15.31 -6.18
N ALA A 37 -13.03 16.16 -7.18
CA ALA A 37 -14.33 16.28 -7.83
C ALA A 37 -14.44 15.52 -9.16
N LEU A 38 -13.31 15.10 -9.75
CA LEU A 38 -13.21 14.60 -11.13
C LEU A 38 -13.67 15.65 -12.15
N SER A 39 -13.25 16.91 -11.94
CA SER A 39 -13.65 18.06 -12.76
C SER A 39 -12.46 18.88 -13.23
N HIS A 40 -11.35 18.22 -13.54
CA HIS A 40 -10.04 18.81 -13.88
C HIS A 40 -9.41 19.59 -12.72
N ASP A 41 -9.79 19.26 -11.49
CA ASP A 41 -9.25 19.83 -10.26
C ASP A 41 -7.91 19.21 -9.88
N THR A 42 -7.07 19.99 -9.20
CA THR A 42 -5.86 19.51 -8.52
C THR A 42 -6.07 19.57 -7.02
N VAL A 43 -5.86 18.45 -6.33
CA VAL A 43 -5.96 18.36 -4.88
C VAL A 43 -4.63 17.94 -4.26
N LYS A 44 -4.37 18.40 -3.04
CA LYS A 44 -3.16 18.10 -2.29
C LYS A 44 -3.51 17.26 -1.07
N TRP A 45 -2.80 16.15 -0.90
CA TRP A 45 -2.85 15.31 0.29
C TRP A 45 -1.50 15.27 0.99
N THR A 46 -1.54 15.01 2.29
CA THR A 46 -0.35 14.74 3.08
C THR A 46 -0.45 13.37 3.74
N MET A 47 0.67 12.67 3.80
CA MET A 47 0.78 11.40 4.50
C MET A 47 2.04 11.33 5.35
N SER A 48 2.04 10.49 6.38
CA SER A 48 3.23 10.17 7.15
C SER A 48 3.46 8.68 7.27
N ILE A 49 4.72 8.28 7.10
CA ILE A 49 5.13 6.88 7.05
C ILE A 49 6.48 6.67 7.73
N ALA A 50 6.63 5.54 8.43
CA ALA A 50 7.91 5.13 9.00
C ALA A 50 8.88 4.65 7.91
N PRO A 51 10.21 4.75 8.12
CA PRO A 51 11.19 4.23 7.17
C PRO A 51 10.98 2.73 6.92
N GLY A 52 11.05 2.30 5.65
CA GLY A 52 10.85 0.90 5.26
C GLY A 52 9.41 0.38 5.33
N ALA A 53 8.45 1.19 5.77
CA ALA A 53 7.05 0.78 5.86
C ALA A 53 6.30 0.96 4.53
N GLU A 54 5.14 0.32 4.44
CA GLU A 54 4.22 0.44 3.30
C GLU A 54 2.87 1.05 3.69
N CYS A 55 2.37 1.90 2.80
CA CYS A 55 1.08 2.57 2.88
C CYS A 55 0.24 2.19 1.66
N ILE A 56 -0.90 1.54 1.87
CA ILE A 56 -1.89 1.28 0.80
C ILE A 56 -3.06 2.22 1.00
N GLN A 57 -3.41 2.99 -0.03
CA GLN A 57 -4.49 3.95 0.05
C GLN A 57 -5.48 3.83 -1.10
N GLY A 58 -6.76 3.68 -0.74
CA GLY A 58 -7.87 3.76 -1.68
C GLY A 58 -8.24 5.20 -2.02
N LEU A 59 -8.52 5.47 -3.29
CA LEU A 59 -8.89 6.80 -3.76
C LEU A 59 -10.41 7.00 -3.90
N ARG A 60 -11.21 5.95 -3.75
CA ARG A 60 -12.67 6.02 -3.95
C ARG A 60 -13.38 6.70 -2.77
N TRP A 61 -14.37 7.54 -3.08
CA TRP A 61 -15.46 7.93 -2.18
C TRP A 61 -16.78 7.28 -2.62
N SER A 62 -17.77 7.24 -1.73
CA SER A 62 -19.02 6.50 -1.94
C SER A 62 -19.76 6.86 -3.24
N TYR A 63 -19.75 8.14 -3.61
CA TYR A 63 -20.48 8.70 -4.77
C TYR A 63 -19.70 8.67 -6.10
N MET A 64 -18.50 8.09 -6.13
CA MET A 64 -17.66 8.08 -7.33
C MET A 64 -17.24 6.68 -7.77
N GLN A 65 -16.91 6.61 -9.06
CA GLN A 65 -16.31 5.45 -9.69
C GLN A 65 -14.99 5.88 -10.34
N ILE A 66 -13.91 5.16 -10.02
CA ILE A 66 -12.59 5.37 -10.61
C ILE A 66 -12.41 4.38 -11.76
N PHE A 67 -11.98 4.88 -12.92
CA PHE A 67 -11.70 4.07 -14.10
C PHE A 67 -10.22 3.72 -14.21
N LYS A 68 -9.35 4.71 -13.99
CA LYS A 68 -7.90 4.53 -14.06
C LYS A 68 -7.18 5.49 -13.13
N VAL A 69 -6.11 4.99 -12.51
CA VAL A 69 -5.11 5.77 -11.79
C VAL A 69 -3.81 5.65 -12.57
N SER A 70 -3.15 6.77 -12.84
CA SER A 70 -1.88 6.81 -13.57
C SER A 70 -0.86 7.63 -12.79
N VAL A 71 0.40 7.22 -12.80
CA VAL A 71 1.49 8.01 -12.21
C VAL A 71 1.89 9.10 -13.20
N VAL A 72 1.84 10.36 -12.78
CA VAL A 72 2.33 11.51 -13.55
C VAL A 72 3.79 11.79 -13.23
N SER A 73 4.12 11.78 -11.93
CA SER A 73 5.50 11.86 -11.44
C SER A 73 5.67 10.94 -10.24
N GLY A 74 6.71 10.12 -10.27
CA GLY A 74 7.03 9.18 -9.19
C GLY A 74 7.77 9.83 -8.02
N PRO A 75 7.83 9.13 -6.88
CA PRO A 75 8.66 9.49 -5.74
C PRO A 75 10.16 9.45 -6.04
N SER A 76 10.94 10.17 -5.24
CA SER A 76 12.40 10.16 -5.24
C SER A 76 13.05 9.36 -4.10
N ARG A 77 12.28 8.99 -3.06
CA ARG A 77 12.80 8.31 -1.85
C ARG A 77 11.94 7.12 -1.43
N GLY A 78 11.29 6.49 -2.42
CA GLY A 78 10.37 5.40 -2.21
C GLY A 78 9.91 4.79 -3.54
N GLN A 79 9.01 3.82 -3.44
CA GLN A 79 8.43 3.13 -4.59
C GLN A 79 6.93 3.35 -4.59
N LEU A 80 6.37 3.60 -5.78
CA LEU A 80 4.93 3.81 -5.96
C LEU A 80 4.38 2.78 -6.94
N ALA A 81 3.36 2.06 -6.52
CA ALA A 81 2.61 1.14 -7.37
C ALA A 81 1.13 1.51 -7.39
N VAL A 82 0.49 1.43 -8.56
CA VAL A 82 -0.96 1.53 -8.67
C VAL A 82 -1.57 0.16 -8.33
N VAL A 83 -2.49 0.14 -7.37
CA VAL A 83 -3.18 -1.09 -6.93
C VAL A 83 -4.70 -0.87 -6.95
N GLY A 84 -5.38 -1.47 -7.93
CA GLY A 84 -6.82 -1.27 -8.14
C GLY A 84 -7.17 0.20 -8.34
N SER A 85 -8.14 0.70 -7.57
CA SER A 85 -8.55 2.12 -7.55
C SER A 85 -7.80 2.94 -6.50
N GLY A 86 -6.51 2.65 -6.33
CA GLY A 86 -5.67 3.19 -5.27
C GLY A 86 -4.19 3.09 -5.60
N PHE A 87 -3.36 3.31 -4.60
CA PHE A 87 -1.91 3.20 -4.72
C PHE A 87 -1.30 2.54 -3.49
N ARG A 88 -0.10 2.00 -3.66
CA ARG A 88 0.81 1.56 -2.60
C ARG A 88 2.07 2.40 -2.69
N TYR A 89 2.46 3.01 -1.58
CA TYR A 89 3.75 3.66 -1.41
C TYR A 89 4.59 2.86 -0.41
N SER A 90 5.84 2.57 -0.78
CA SER A 90 6.82 1.87 0.06
C SER A 90 8.01 2.80 0.30
N ALA A 91 8.23 3.20 1.55
CA ALA A 91 9.28 4.13 1.94
C ALA A 91 10.65 3.46 1.89
N GLU A 92 11.70 4.19 1.50
CA GLU A 92 13.07 3.72 1.71
C GLU A 92 13.39 3.58 3.20
N ALA A 93 14.14 2.53 3.56
CA ALA A 93 14.52 2.27 4.94
C ALA A 93 15.74 3.10 5.39
N GLU A 94 16.74 3.21 4.52
CA GLU A 94 18.08 3.72 4.86
C GLU A 94 18.20 5.25 4.75
N ALA A 95 17.28 5.90 4.02
CA ALA A 95 17.36 7.34 3.72
C ALA A 95 16.02 8.04 3.95
N PRO A 96 15.51 8.09 5.19
CA PRO A 96 14.23 8.71 5.46
C PRO A 96 14.27 10.21 5.18
N GLY A 97 13.15 10.74 4.71
CA GLY A 97 12.93 12.17 4.52
C GLY A 97 11.72 12.41 3.66
N THR A 98 11.50 13.68 3.29
CA THR A 98 10.33 14.05 2.53
C THR A 98 10.36 13.50 1.12
N ASP A 99 9.18 13.19 0.60
CA ASP A 99 9.01 12.68 -0.74
C ASP A 99 7.71 13.22 -1.34
N LYS A 100 7.55 13.09 -2.65
CA LYS A 100 6.35 13.55 -3.34
C LYS A 100 6.07 12.76 -4.59
N PHE A 101 4.79 12.59 -4.90
CA PHE A 101 4.37 12.01 -6.16
C PHE A 101 3.03 12.59 -6.61
N THR A 102 2.77 12.45 -7.91
CA THR A 102 1.56 12.98 -8.53
C THR A 102 0.84 11.88 -9.29
N LEU A 103 -0.46 11.78 -9.07
CA LEU A 103 -1.35 10.84 -9.74
C LEU A 103 -2.35 11.60 -10.61
N LEU A 104 -2.69 11.03 -11.76
CA LEU A 104 -3.86 11.41 -12.54
C LEU A 104 -4.94 10.35 -12.36
N ILE A 105 -6.08 10.77 -11.81
CA ILE A 105 -7.26 9.92 -11.65
C ILE A 105 -8.24 10.26 -12.75
N SER A 106 -8.74 9.24 -13.45
CA SER A 106 -9.91 9.35 -14.33
C SER A 106 -11.06 8.53 -13.77
N GLY A 107 -12.28 9.04 -13.93
CA GLY A 107 -13.45 8.40 -13.37
C GLY A 107 -14.73 9.16 -13.70
N LYS A 108 -15.75 8.93 -12.87
CA LYS A 108 -16.93 9.78 -12.83
C LYS A 108 -17.36 10.07 -11.39
N ASN A 109 -17.84 11.28 -11.18
CA ASN A 109 -18.57 11.69 -10.00
C ASN A 109 -20.06 11.72 -10.34
N ARG A 110 -20.83 10.80 -9.76
CA ARG A 110 -22.22 10.52 -10.16
C ARG A 110 -22.34 10.23 -11.66
N ARG A 111 -22.83 11.20 -12.46
CA ARG A 111 -23.04 11.08 -13.91
C ARG A 111 -21.96 11.78 -14.73
N ASN A 112 -21.11 12.60 -14.10
CA ASN A 112 -20.15 13.44 -14.80
C ASN A 112 -18.80 12.74 -14.82
N ALA A 113 -18.32 12.40 -16.01
CA ALA A 113 -16.97 11.89 -16.20
C ALA A 113 -15.95 13.03 -16.21
N GLY A 114 -14.74 12.73 -15.76
CA GLY A 114 -13.64 13.68 -15.79
C GLY A 114 -12.41 13.14 -15.09
N THR A 115 -11.47 14.04 -14.83
CA THR A 115 -10.18 13.71 -14.22
C THR A 115 -9.87 14.61 -13.04
N SER A 116 -9.02 14.15 -12.14
CA SER A 116 -8.40 14.99 -11.10
C SER A 116 -6.91 14.67 -11.01
N THR A 117 -6.12 15.70 -10.72
CA THR A 117 -4.71 15.55 -10.37
C THR A 117 -4.60 15.50 -8.85
N LEU A 118 -3.93 14.48 -8.32
CA LEU A 118 -3.65 14.35 -6.90
C LEU A 118 -2.15 14.48 -6.68
N GLU A 119 -1.76 15.51 -5.93
CA GLU A 119 -0.40 15.71 -5.44
C GLU A 119 -0.33 15.18 -4.01
N VAL A 120 0.59 14.25 -3.76
CA VAL A 120 0.79 13.68 -2.42
C VAL A 120 2.16 14.06 -1.91
N GLU A 121 2.18 14.70 -0.75
CA GLU A 121 3.40 14.96 0.03
C GLU A 121 3.56 13.89 1.11
N VAL A 122 4.75 13.31 1.17
CA VAL A 122 5.11 12.26 2.12
C VAL A 122 6.09 12.83 3.12
N ASN A 123 5.72 12.75 4.39
CA ASN A 123 6.57 13.17 5.50
C ASN A 123 7.03 11.94 6.30
N PRO A 124 8.30 11.83 6.68
CA PRO A 124 8.73 10.79 7.61
C PRO A 124 7.98 10.93 8.95
N GLN A 125 7.68 9.81 9.60
CA GLN A 125 7.13 9.78 10.97
C GLN A 125 8.19 10.14 12.02
#